data_AF-A0A7S3MY75-F1
#
_entry.id   AF-A0A7S3MY75-F1
#
_cell.length_a   1.000
_cell.length_b   1.000
_cell.length_c   1.000
_cell.angle_alpha   90.00
_cell.angle_beta   90.00
_cell.angle_gamma   90.00
#
_symmetry.space_group_name_H-M   'P 1'
#
loop_
_entity.id
_entity.type
_entity.pdbx_description
1 polymer ?
#
loop_
_entity_poly.entity_id
_entity_poly.type
_entity_poly.pdbx_seq_one_letter_code
_entity_poly.pdbx_strand_id
1 'polypeptide(L)'
;TFSTMASLIESLVKYDTPILVSTSLNAQKGAAAKGKKGAKPTLAPLEKAGTTRNEDYLNSILPPREYTEGGQLWVRYVSPTPATRVDVINLQDELDKKLQSRQARETGICPIREELYSQCFDELIRQITINCAERGFLLVRVRDEIKMTIQAYQ
;
A
#
# COMPACT_ATOMS: atom_id res chain seq x y z
N THR A 1 7.06 -19.58 8.37
CA THR A 1 5.68 -19.06 8.17
C THR A 1 5.47 -17.64 8.72
N PHE A 2 6.44 -17.03 9.41
CA PHE A 2 6.40 -15.62 9.87
C PHE A 2 6.76 -14.57 8.80
N SER A 3 7.15 -14.99 7.59
CA SER A 3 7.78 -14.12 6.58
C SER A 3 6.83 -13.13 5.91
N THR A 4 5.52 -13.38 5.90
CA THR A 4 4.53 -12.52 5.24
C THR A 4 4.06 -11.36 6.14
N MET A 5 4.22 -11.46 7.46
CA MET A 5 3.82 -10.43 8.42
C MET A 5 4.82 -9.27 8.49
N ALA A 6 6.11 -9.56 8.40
CA ALA A 6 7.15 -8.53 8.49
C ALA A 6 7.05 -7.50 7.34
N SER A 7 6.72 -7.92 6.12
CA SER A 7 6.73 -7.01 4.96
C SER A 7 5.56 -6.00 4.93
N LEU A 8 4.47 -6.27 5.66
CA LEU A 8 3.31 -5.37 5.75
C LEU A 8 3.47 -4.27 6.82
N ILE A 9 4.27 -4.53 7.86
CA ILE A 9 4.57 -3.57 8.93
C ILE A 9 5.83 -2.75 8.59
N GLU A 10 6.77 -3.31 7.84
CA GLU A 10 8.05 -2.66 7.48
C GLU A 10 7.99 -1.77 6.23
N SER A 11 6.84 -1.25 5.83
CA SER A 11 6.78 -0.36 4.67
C SER A 11 7.27 1.05 5.00
N LEU A 12 8.00 1.70 4.08
CA LEU A 12 8.30 3.15 4.17
C LEU A 12 7.08 4.04 3.91
N VAL A 13 6.00 3.49 3.33
CA VAL A 13 4.77 4.24 3.05
C VAL A 13 3.95 4.39 4.33
N LYS A 14 3.45 5.61 4.57
CA LYS A 14 2.61 5.92 5.72
C LYS A 14 1.17 5.48 5.48
N TYR A 15 0.73 4.51 6.26
CA TYR A 15 -0.62 3.97 6.24
C TYR A 15 -1.30 4.15 7.60
N ASP A 16 -2.62 4.31 7.60
CA ASP A 16 -3.43 4.42 8.82
C ASP A 16 -3.54 3.09 9.57
N THR A 17 -4.23 3.10 10.71
CA THR A 17 -4.51 1.89 11.50
C THR A 17 -5.34 0.90 10.69
N PRO A 18 -4.99 -0.40 10.69
CA PRO A 18 -5.74 -1.41 9.96
C PRO A 18 -7.16 -1.55 10.51
N ILE A 19 -8.12 -1.74 9.59
CA ILE A 19 -9.54 -1.96 9.90
C ILE A 19 -9.92 -3.42 9.65
N LEU A 20 -10.76 -3.98 10.52
CA LEU A 20 -11.27 -5.33 10.40
C LEU A 20 -12.50 -5.36 9.48
N VAL A 21 -12.45 -6.16 8.41
CA VAL A 21 -13.51 -6.23 7.39
C VAL A 21 -14.34 -7.51 7.51
N SER A 22 -13.80 -8.61 8.08
CA SER A 22 -14.61 -9.80 8.37
C SER A 22 -14.11 -10.62 9.57
N THR A 23 -15.05 -11.02 10.44
CA THR A 23 -14.86 -12.10 11.40
C THR A 23 -15.48 -13.38 10.84
N SER A 24 -14.69 -14.42 10.62
CA SER A 24 -15.24 -15.75 10.40
C SER A 24 -15.88 -16.26 11.70
N LEU A 25 -17.15 -15.93 11.92
CA LEU A 25 -17.97 -16.58 12.93
C LEU A 25 -18.51 -17.89 12.36
N ASN A 26 -18.09 -19.00 12.97
CA ASN A 26 -18.55 -20.34 12.64
C ASN A 26 -20.08 -20.48 12.70
N ALA A 27 -20.63 -20.98 11.58
CA ALA A 27 -21.77 -21.89 11.42
C ALA A 27 -22.81 -22.01 12.55
N GLN A 28 -24.08 -21.70 12.23
CA GLN A 28 -25.18 -22.69 12.29
C GLN A 28 -26.44 -22.26 11.50
N LYS A 29 -26.81 -23.13 10.54
CA LYS A 29 -28.15 -23.49 10.00
C LYS A 29 -28.96 -22.47 9.17
N GLY A 30 -29.27 -22.88 7.93
CA GLY A 30 -30.46 -22.44 7.19
C GLY A 30 -30.32 -22.61 5.68
N ALA A 31 -31.19 -23.41 5.06
CA ALA A 31 -31.01 -23.99 3.73
C ALA A 31 -31.47 -23.11 2.54
N ALA A 32 -30.97 -23.50 1.35
CA ALA A 32 -31.63 -23.54 0.05
C ALA A 32 -31.20 -22.55 -1.07
N ALA A 33 -30.58 -23.17 -2.09
CA ALA A 33 -30.89 -23.08 -3.52
C ALA A 33 -30.22 -22.01 -4.43
N LYS A 34 -29.57 -22.59 -5.45
CA LYS A 34 -29.35 -22.16 -6.85
C LYS A 34 -28.34 -21.05 -7.12
N GLY A 35 -27.39 -21.40 -7.99
CA GLY A 35 -26.22 -20.61 -8.31
C GLY A 35 -26.32 -19.73 -9.55
N LYS A 36 -25.29 -18.91 -9.73
CA LYS A 36 -24.61 -18.64 -11.00
C LYS A 36 -23.32 -17.86 -10.72
N LYS A 37 -22.35 -18.10 -11.61
CA LYS A 37 -20.95 -17.71 -11.57
C LYS A 37 -20.73 -16.20 -11.64
N GLY A 38 -19.67 -15.74 -10.97
CA GLY A 38 -18.75 -14.73 -11.50
C GLY A 38 -19.10 -13.27 -11.25
N ALA A 39 -18.80 -12.79 -10.04
CA ALA A 39 -18.49 -11.39 -9.82
C ALA A 39 -17.46 -11.33 -8.67
N LYS A 40 -16.31 -10.70 -8.91
CA LYS A 40 -15.37 -10.34 -7.84
C LYS A 40 -16.15 -9.55 -6.78
N PRO A 41 -15.95 -9.77 -5.48
CA PRO A 41 -16.56 -8.92 -4.47
C PRO A 41 -15.92 -7.53 -4.59
N THR A 42 -16.58 -6.64 -5.31
CA THR A 42 -16.40 -5.20 -5.13
C THR A 42 -16.83 -4.90 -3.71
N LEU A 43 -15.85 -4.65 -2.85
CA LEU A 43 -16.05 -4.28 -1.46
C LEU A 43 -16.99 -3.06 -1.42
N ALA A 44 -18.02 -3.14 -0.57
CA ALA A 44 -18.91 -2.03 -0.29
C ALA A 44 -18.05 -0.83 0.16
N PRO A 45 -18.31 0.39 -0.34
CA PRO A 45 -17.74 1.59 0.25
C PRO A 45 -18.14 1.61 1.71
N LEU A 46 -17.19 1.40 2.62
CA LEU A 46 -17.40 1.77 4.00
C LEU A 46 -17.41 3.29 3.99
N GLU A 47 -18.61 3.86 3.82
CA GLU A 47 -18.92 5.28 3.94
C GLU A 47 -18.49 5.73 5.35
N LYS A 48 -17.19 6.00 5.53
CA LYS A 48 -16.77 6.98 6.52
C LYS A 48 -17.42 8.27 6.07
N ALA A 49 -18.41 8.73 6.82
CA ALA A 49 -19.03 10.03 6.63
C ALA A 49 -17.91 11.09 6.52
N GLY A 50 -17.66 11.57 5.30
CA GLY A 50 -16.65 12.58 4.98
C GLY A 50 -15.33 12.06 4.43
N THR A 51 -15.32 11.18 3.42
CA THR A 51 -14.09 10.93 2.64
C THR A 51 -13.65 12.23 1.98
N THR A 52 -12.45 12.70 2.33
CA THR A 52 -11.89 13.91 1.71
C THR A 52 -11.50 13.59 0.26
N ARG A 53 -11.61 14.56 -0.65
CA ARG A 53 -11.19 14.42 -2.07
C ARG A 53 -9.76 13.86 -2.23
N ASN A 54 -8.90 14.08 -1.23
CA ASN A 54 -7.55 13.53 -1.19
C ASN A 54 -7.51 12.01 -0.95
N GLU A 55 -8.41 11.47 -0.12
CA GLU A 55 -8.50 10.02 0.11
C GLU A 55 -8.88 9.28 -1.17
N ASP A 56 -9.82 9.82 -1.95
CA ASP A 56 -10.22 9.22 -3.23
C ASP A 56 -9.04 9.17 -4.22
N TYR A 57 -8.27 10.26 -4.31
CA TYR A 57 -7.06 10.29 -5.14
C TYR A 57 -6.01 9.29 -4.65
N LEU A 58 -5.73 9.26 -3.35
CA LEU A 58 -4.77 8.34 -2.76
C LEU A 58 -5.16 6.87 -3.01
N ASN A 59 -6.44 6.53 -2.83
CA ASN A 59 -6.94 5.16 -3.05
C ASN A 59 -6.85 4.75 -4.53
N SER A 60 -6.96 5.70 -5.47
CA SER A 60 -6.79 5.43 -6.90
C SER A 60 -5.34 5.23 -7.33
N ILE A 61 -4.39 5.86 -6.64
CA ILE A 61 -2.96 5.90 -6.97
C ILE A 61 -2.16 4.82 -6.23
N LEU A 62 -2.49 4.62 -4.95
CA LEU A 62 -1.87 3.66 -4.04
C LEU A 62 -3.01 2.85 -3.39
N PRO A 63 -3.41 1.72 -3.99
CA PRO A 63 -4.54 0.95 -3.48
C PRO A 63 -4.29 0.47 -2.05
N PRO A 64 -5.36 0.33 -1.24
CA PRO A 64 -5.24 -0.18 0.12
C PRO A 64 -4.65 -1.60 0.13
N ARG A 65 -3.90 -1.91 1.18
CA ARG A 65 -3.32 -3.24 1.37
C ARG A 65 -4.28 -4.09 2.20
N GLU A 66 -4.44 -5.34 1.78
CA GLU A 66 -5.28 -6.34 2.47
C GLU A 66 -4.40 -7.47 3.01
N TYR A 67 -4.70 -7.95 4.21
CA TYR A 67 -4.03 -9.12 4.79
C TYR A 67 -4.97 -9.91 5.69
N THR A 68 -4.75 -11.23 5.76
CA THR A 68 -5.55 -12.12 6.61
C THR A 68 -4.73 -12.55 7.82
N GLU A 69 -5.27 -12.33 9.01
CA GLU A 69 -4.66 -12.74 10.27
C GLU A 69 -5.68 -13.52 11.10
N GLY A 70 -5.34 -14.75 11.52
CA GLY A 70 -6.24 -15.56 12.35
C GLY A 70 -7.61 -15.87 11.73
N GLY A 71 -7.71 -15.91 10.39
CA GLY A 71 -8.99 -16.11 9.69
C GLY A 71 -9.87 -14.85 9.60
N GLN A 72 -9.31 -13.69 9.94
CA GLN A 72 -9.93 -12.38 9.84
C GLN A 72 -9.27 -11.54 8.75
N LEU A 73 -10.07 -10.85 7.94
CA LEU A 73 -9.57 -9.97 6.87
C LEU A 73 -9.36 -8.56 7.40
N TRP A 74 -8.14 -8.05 7.25
CA TRP A 74 -7.74 -6.70 7.63
C TRP A 74 -7.39 -5.88 6.40
N VAL A 75 -7.79 -4.61 6.40
CA VAL A 75 -7.50 -3.68 5.32
C VAL A 75 -6.83 -2.44 5.90
N ARG A 76 -5.79 -1.95 5.23
CA ARG A 76 -5.02 -0.78 5.65
C ARG A 76 -4.97 0.25 4.51
N TYR A 77 -5.46 1.45 4.81
CA TYR A 77 -5.52 2.56 3.86
C TYR A 77 -4.29 3.46 3.98
N VAL A 78 -3.94 4.12 2.88
CA VAL A 78 -2.86 5.10 2.84
C VAL A 78 -3.27 6.34 3.63
N SER A 79 -2.38 6.86 4.47
CA SER A 79 -2.73 7.99 5.32
C SER A 79 -2.87 9.27 4.50
N PRO A 80 -3.99 10.03 4.62
CA PRO A 80 -4.17 11.31 3.95
C PRO A 80 -3.44 12.47 4.65
N THR A 81 -2.76 12.19 5.76
CA THR A 81 -2.08 13.21 6.57
C THR A 81 -0.93 13.87 5.79
N PRO A 82 -0.93 15.21 5.62
CA PRO A 82 0.18 15.92 4.98
C PRO A 82 1.51 15.68 5.70
N ALA A 83 2.61 15.63 4.94
CA ALA A 83 3.94 15.49 5.52
C ALA A 83 4.56 16.85 5.87
N THR A 84 5.25 16.90 7.00
CA THR A 84 6.09 18.03 7.41
C THR A 84 7.53 17.83 6.97
N ARG A 85 8.37 18.86 7.08
CA ARG A 85 9.82 18.74 6.84
C ARG A 85 10.47 17.66 7.70
N VAL A 86 10.01 17.51 8.96
CA VAL A 86 10.53 16.50 9.89
C VAL A 86 10.16 15.10 9.41
N ASP A 87 8.94 14.89 8.90
CA ASP A 87 8.53 13.60 8.36
C ASP A 87 9.40 13.17 7.16
N VAL A 88 9.79 14.12 6.30
CA VAL A 88 10.68 13.84 5.15
C VAL A 88 12.09 13.44 5.62
N ILE A 89 12.61 14.09 6.65
CA ILE A 89 13.91 13.73 7.25
C ILE A 89 13.82 12.32 7.85
N ASN A 90 12.77 12.02 8.61
CA ASN A 90 12.57 10.69 9.19
C ASN A 90 12.45 9.60 8.12
N LEU A 91 11.80 9.89 6.99
CA LEU A 91 11.71 8.96 5.85
C LEU A 91 13.10 8.65 5.27
N GLN A 92 13.95 9.67 5.12
CA GLN A 92 15.32 9.48 4.67
C GLN A 92 16.11 8.60 5.65
N ASP A 93 16.07 8.94 6.94
CA ASP A 93 16.78 8.18 7.98
C ASP A 93 16.30 6.72 8.05
N GLU A 94 15.00 6.48 7.88
CA GLU A 94 14.43 5.13 7.87
C GLU A 94 14.85 4.34 6.62
N LEU A 95 14.89 4.99 5.45
CA LEU A 95 15.40 4.38 4.22
C LEU A 95 16.87 3.96 4.38
N ASP A 96 17.72 4.87 4.88
CA ASP A 96 19.15 4.61 5.07
C ASP A 96 19.38 3.48 6.08
N LYS A 97 18.63 3.49 7.19
CA LYS A 97 18.65 2.42 8.19
C LYS A 97 18.22 1.08 7.61
N LYS A 98 17.20 1.05 6.73
CA LYS A 98 16.76 -0.20 6.07
C LYS A 98 17.76 -0.69 5.04
N LEU A 99 18.37 0.20 4.25
CA LEU A 99 19.43 -0.15 3.30
C LEU A 99 20.63 -0.78 4.03
N GLN A 100 21.04 -0.19 5.16
CA GLN A 100 22.16 -0.69 5.96
C GLN A 100 21.81 -2.01 6.65
N SER A 101 20.66 -2.10 7.32
CA SER A 101 20.26 -3.30 8.08
C SER A 101 20.01 -4.51 7.18
N ARG A 102 19.50 -4.29 5.97
CA ARG A 102 19.31 -5.35 4.96
C ARG A 102 20.55 -5.55 4.07
N GLN A 103 21.66 -4.87 4.36
CA GLN A 103 22.94 -4.99 3.62
C GLN A 103 22.79 -4.83 2.10
N ALA A 104 22.02 -3.82 1.68
CA ALA A 104 21.85 -3.52 0.26
C ALA A 104 23.19 -3.15 -0.39
N ARG A 105 23.42 -3.58 -1.63
CA ARG A 105 24.65 -3.24 -2.37
C ARG A 105 24.61 -1.78 -2.82
N GLU A 106 25.72 -1.08 -2.67
CA GLU A 106 25.88 0.31 -3.12
C GLU A 106 26.05 0.42 -4.65
N THR A 107 26.52 -0.64 -5.31
CA THR A 107 26.76 -0.65 -6.76
C THR A 107 26.16 -1.89 -7.42
N GLY A 108 25.87 -1.79 -8.71
CA GLY A 108 25.24 -2.84 -9.50
C GLY A 108 23.76 -3.08 -9.18
N ILE A 109 23.21 -4.17 -9.71
CA ILE A 109 21.81 -4.55 -9.50
C ILE A 109 21.64 -5.11 -8.09
N CYS A 110 20.67 -4.58 -7.35
CA CYS A 110 20.36 -5.02 -5.98
C CYS A 110 18.84 -5.01 -5.75
N PRO A 111 18.21 -6.18 -5.56
CA PRO A 111 16.75 -6.26 -5.41
C PRO A 111 16.26 -5.61 -4.12
N ILE A 112 17.04 -5.69 -3.03
CA ILE A 112 16.71 -5.04 -1.75
C ILE A 112 16.66 -3.52 -1.93
N ARG A 113 17.63 -2.98 -2.65
CA ARG A 113 17.71 -1.55 -2.95
C ARG A 113 16.54 -1.12 -3.82
N GLU A 114 16.28 -1.85 -4.90
CA GLU A 114 15.14 -1.62 -5.80
C GLU A 114 13.81 -1.61 -5.03
N GLU A 115 13.59 -2.60 -4.15
CA GLU A 115 12.39 -2.68 -3.29
C GLU A 115 12.26 -1.45 -2.38
N LEU A 116 13.33 -1.09 -1.65
CA LEU A 116 13.30 0.03 -0.70
C LEU A 116 13.11 1.38 -1.41
N TYR A 117 13.76 1.60 -2.55
CA TYR A 117 13.54 2.80 -3.35
C TYR A 117 12.14 2.84 -3.96
N SER A 118 11.58 1.69 -4.39
CA SER A 118 10.18 1.66 -4.85
C SER A 118 9.23 2.07 -3.73
N GLN A 119 9.44 1.58 -2.50
CA GLN A 119 8.61 1.98 -1.36
C GLN A 119 8.77 3.46 -0.99
N CYS A 120 10.00 3.97 -1.00
CA CYS A 120 10.26 5.40 -0.76
C CYS A 120 9.57 6.26 -1.84
N PHE A 121 9.64 5.84 -3.10
CA PHE A 121 8.99 6.57 -4.19
C PHE A 121 7.46 6.56 -4.06
N ASP A 122 6.86 5.44 -3.63
CA ASP A 122 5.43 5.39 -3.32
C ASP A 122 5.06 6.36 -2.17
N GLU A 123 5.90 6.53 -1.15
CA GLU A 123 5.68 7.51 -0.10
C GLU A 123 5.82 8.95 -0.61
N LEU A 124 6.76 9.23 -1.52
CA LEU A 124 6.85 10.54 -2.18
C LEU A 124 5.61 10.81 -3.04
N ILE A 125 5.09 9.81 -3.76
CA ILE A 125 3.83 9.92 -4.50
C ILE A 125 2.68 10.25 -3.55
N ARG A 126 2.58 9.59 -2.39
CA ARG A 126 1.57 9.92 -1.37
C ARG A 126 1.66 11.39 -0.95
N GLN A 127 2.85 11.85 -0.55
CA GLN A 127 3.07 13.23 -0.09
C GLN A 127 2.74 14.27 -1.17
N ILE A 128 3.16 14.01 -2.41
CA ILE A 128 2.94 14.92 -3.54
C ILE A 128 1.46 14.94 -3.95
N THR A 129 0.78 13.78 -3.91
CA THR A 129 -0.66 13.70 -4.21
C THR A 129 -1.48 14.52 -3.23
N ILE A 130 -1.14 14.49 -1.93
CA ILE A 130 -1.80 15.29 -0.90
C ILE A 130 -1.65 16.80 -1.16
N ASN A 131 -0.48 17.22 -1.67
CA ASN A 131 -0.23 18.62 -2.01
C ASN A 131 -0.88 19.03 -3.34
N CYS A 132 -0.84 18.16 -4.35
CA CYS A 132 -1.39 18.37 -5.68
C CYS A 132 -1.56 17.01 -6.38
N ALA A 133 -2.82 16.59 -6.52
CA ALA A 133 -3.16 15.28 -7.03
C ALA A 133 -2.66 15.04 -8.46
N GLU A 134 -2.73 16.05 -9.32
CA GLU A 134 -2.30 15.99 -10.73
C GLU A 134 -0.81 15.64 -10.85
N ARG A 135 0.02 16.21 -9.97
CA ARG A 135 1.45 15.88 -9.89
C ARG A 135 1.65 14.44 -9.39
N GLY A 136 0.86 14.00 -8.43
CA GLY A 136 0.83 12.61 -7.97
C GLY A 136 0.53 11.63 -9.09
N PHE A 137 -0.54 11.88 -9.87
CA PHE A 137 -0.91 11.07 -11.03
C PHE A 137 0.17 11.04 -12.11
N LEU A 138 0.85 12.16 -12.36
CA LEU A 138 1.96 12.20 -13.30
C LEU A 138 3.11 11.28 -12.84
N LEU A 139 3.48 11.33 -11.56
CA LEU A 139 4.54 10.49 -11.01
C LEU A 139 4.21 8.99 -11.06
N VAL A 140 2.94 8.63 -10.84
CA VAL A 140 2.47 7.25 -11.02
C VAL A 140 2.70 6.76 -12.45
N ARG A 141 2.37 7.57 -13.45
CA ARG A 141 2.58 7.18 -14.86
C ARG A 141 4.05 6.95 -15.16
N VAL A 142 4.91 7.86 -14.70
CA VAL A 142 6.37 7.73 -14.86
C VAL A 142 6.88 6.47 -14.14
N ARG A 143 6.41 6.21 -12.91
CA ARG A 143 6.74 4.98 -12.16
C ARG A 143 6.41 3.73 -12.96
N ASP A 144 5.19 3.67 -13.47
CA ASP A 144 4.66 2.47 -14.11
C ASP A 144 5.33 2.24 -15.48
N GLU A 145 5.63 3.31 -16.23
CA GLU A 145 6.42 3.25 -17.47
C GLU A 145 7.84 2.72 -17.22
N ILE A 146 8.52 3.22 -16.18
CA ILE A 146 9.87 2.72 -15.81
C ILE A 146 9.79 1.25 -15.39
N LYS A 147 8.80 0.86 -14.57
CA LYS A 147 8.60 -0.54 -14.16
C LYS A 147 8.35 -1.46 -15.37
N MET A 148 7.50 -1.04 -16.30
CA MET A 148 7.27 -1.78 -17.56
C MET A 148 8.55 -1.92 -18.38
N THR A 149 9.33 -0.83 -18.48
CA THR A 149 10.60 -0.84 -19.21
C THR A 149 11.58 -1.82 -18.57
N ILE A 150 11.78 -1.76 -17.25
CA ILE A 150 12.68 -2.66 -16.52
C ILE A 150 12.24 -4.12 -16.70
N GLN A 151 10.95 -4.42 -16.56
CA GLN A 151 10.41 -5.77 -16.74
C GLN A 151 10.64 -6.33 -18.16
N ALA A 152 10.70 -5.48 -19.18
CA ALA A 152 10.99 -5.91 -20.55
C ALA A 152 12.47 -6.30 -20.77
N TYR A 153 13.39 -5.83 -19.90
CA TYR A 153 14.82 -6.13 -19.97
C TYR A 153 15.28 -7.17 -18.93
N GLN A 154 14.40 -7.59 -18.02
CA GLN A 154 14.65 -8.68 -17.05
C GLN A 154 14.41 -10.05 -17.70
#